data_AF-A0A938KEM2-F1
#
_entry.id   AF-A0A938KEM2-F1
#
_cell.length_a   1.000
_cell.length_b   1.000
_cell.length_c   1.000
_cell.angle_alpha   90.00
_cell.angle_beta   90.00
_cell.angle_gamma   90.00
#
_symmetry.space_group_name_H-M   'P 1'
#
loop_
_entity.id
_entity.type
_entity.pdbx_description
1 polymer ?
#
loop_
_entity_poly.entity_id
_entity_poly.type
_entity_poly.pdbx_seq_one_letter_code
_entity_poly.pdbx_strand_id
1 'polypeptide(L)'
;MAIRPWSHSFPRSVRVSLVANMPKPVHTHQKAITEYLERHSVQLRALSDVELAEVSHRWLERFASRVKRQKKTWVHCGFKWHGFSYGIEPSLSGDAAQRAYHKTKGSFYIFDEAGTYGYLCKPKVPFRPELSHLRADIYVTSASFSWTMVFTHEEPHQGPLYAE
;
A
#
# COMPACT_ATOMS: atom_id res chain seq x y z
N MET A 1 -39.42 -7.86 -60.01
CA MET A 1 -38.86 -7.08 -58.89
C MET A 1 -39.16 -7.86 -57.61
N ALA A 2 -38.20 -8.65 -57.12
CA ALA A 2 -38.30 -9.40 -55.88
C ALA A 2 -36.87 -9.76 -55.42
N ILE A 3 -36.44 -9.17 -54.32
CA ILE A 3 -35.08 -9.26 -53.79
C ILE A 3 -35.06 -10.40 -52.78
N ARG A 4 -34.21 -11.41 -52.99
CA ARG A 4 -33.93 -12.48 -52.01
C ARG A 4 -32.97 -11.96 -50.94
N PRO A 5 -33.20 -12.18 -49.64
CA PRO A 5 -32.22 -11.82 -48.62
C PRO A 5 -31.15 -12.91 -48.51
N TRP A 6 -29.88 -12.50 -48.58
CA TRP A 6 -28.75 -13.33 -48.24
C TRP A 6 -28.62 -13.45 -46.73
N SER A 7 -28.64 -14.69 -46.24
CA SER A 7 -28.23 -15.08 -44.89
C SER A 7 -26.70 -15.10 -44.81
N HIS A 8 -26.10 -14.20 -44.04
CA HIS A 8 -24.71 -14.37 -43.59
C HIS A 8 -24.65 -14.21 -42.07
N SER A 9 -24.22 -15.30 -41.44
CA SER A 9 -23.97 -15.48 -40.03
C SER A 9 -22.92 -14.48 -39.52
N PHE A 10 -23.19 -13.95 -38.32
CA PHE A 10 -22.27 -13.14 -37.52
C PHE A 10 -20.94 -13.86 -37.25
N PRO A 11 -19.79 -13.15 -37.26
CA PRO A 11 -18.77 -13.35 -36.25
C PRO A 11 -19.11 -12.49 -35.03
N ARG A 12 -19.22 -13.15 -33.87
CA ARG A 12 -19.37 -12.51 -32.56
C ARG A 12 -18.26 -11.46 -32.38
N SER A 13 -18.67 -10.20 -32.26
CA SER A 13 -17.84 -9.14 -31.68
C SER A 13 -17.32 -9.63 -30.32
N VAL A 14 -16.00 -9.78 -30.23
CA VAL A 14 -15.29 -9.97 -28.98
C VAL A 14 -15.49 -8.67 -28.20
N ARG A 15 -16.45 -8.65 -27.28
CA ARG A 15 -16.45 -7.68 -26.18
C ARG A 15 -15.19 -7.97 -25.38
N VAL A 16 -14.12 -7.22 -25.67
CA VAL A 16 -13.02 -7.07 -24.74
C VAL A 16 -13.63 -6.38 -23.52
N SER A 17 -13.81 -7.16 -22.46
CA SER A 17 -14.19 -6.66 -21.15
C SER A 17 -13.11 -5.71 -20.68
N LEU A 18 -13.32 -4.41 -20.91
CA LEU A 18 -12.53 -3.34 -20.34
C LEU A 18 -12.93 -3.19 -18.86
N VAL A 19 -12.60 -4.20 -18.05
CA VAL A 19 -12.73 -4.15 -16.60
C VAL A 19 -11.42 -4.64 -16.00
N ALA A 20 -10.34 -3.94 -16.33
CA ALA A 20 -9.06 -4.11 -15.65
C ALA A 20 -8.49 -2.71 -15.39
N ASN A 21 -8.20 -2.44 -14.11
CA ASN A 21 -7.57 -1.22 -13.59
C ASN A 21 -8.36 0.09 -13.66
N MET A 22 -9.55 0.11 -13.04
CA MET A 22 -9.94 1.34 -12.36
C MET A 22 -9.36 1.31 -10.93
N PRO A 23 -8.64 2.34 -10.47
CA PRO A 23 -8.27 2.42 -9.06
C PRO A 23 -9.55 2.38 -8.24
N LYS A 24 -9.63 1.42 -7.31
CA LYS A 24 -10.72 1.41 -6.32
C LYS A 24 -10.72 2.78 -5.64
N PRO A 25 -11.90 3.43 -5.46
CA PRO A 25 -11.94 4.76 -4.86
C PRO A 25 -11.22 4.72 -3.51
N VAL A 26 -10.40 5.75 -3.24
CA VAL A 26 -9.48 5.87 -2.09
C VAL A 26 -10.15 5.50 -0.75
N HIS A 27 -11.44 5.80 -0.60
CA HIS A 27 -12.24 5.48 0.58
C HIS A 27 -12.48 3.98 0.82
N THR A 28 -12.26 3.12 -0.18
CA THR A 28 -12.54 1.67 -0.09
C THR A 28 -11.52 0.97 0.81
N HIS A 29 -10.23 1.29 0.67
CA HIS A 29 -9.18 0.68 1.48
C HIS A 29 -9.20 1.19 2.92
N GLN A 30 -9.45 2.48 3.11
CA GLN A 30 -9.58 3.08 4.44
C GLN A 30 -10.65 2.38 5.28
N LYS A 31 -11.84 2.17 4.70
CA LYS A 31 -12.95 1.47 5.37
C LYS A 31 -12.55 0.03 5.73
N ALA A 32 -12.00 -0.72 4.78
CA ALA A 32 -11.57 -2.10 5.00
C ALA A 32 -10.49 -2.23 6.09
N ILE A 33 -9.52 -1.31 6.12
CA ILE A 33 -8.47 -1.25 7.15
C ILE A 33 -9.08 -0.96 8.52
N THR A 34 -9.99 0.03 8.61
CA THR A 34 -10.67 0.37 9.86
C THR A 34 -11.42 -0.83 10.42
N GLU A 35 -12.28 -1.45 9.63
CA GLU A 35 -13.05 -2.64 10.02
C GLU A 35 -12.16 -3.83 10.39
N TYR A 36 -11.03 -4.01 9.68
CA TYR A 36 -10.07 -5.05 10.00
C TYR A 36 -9.39 -4.82 11.36
N LEU A 37 -8.95 -3.59 11.66
CA LEU A 37 -8.29 -3.25 12.91
C LEU A 37 -9.23 -3.29 14.12
N GLU A 38 -10.47 -2.82 13.95
CA GLU A 38 -11.51 -2.87 14.99
C GLU A 38 -11.87 -4.32 15.36
N ARG A 39 -12.03 -5.21 14.37
CA ARG A 39 -12.25 -6.64 14.62
C ARG A 39 -11.14 -7.29 15.43
N HIS A 40 -9.92 -6.76 15.36
CA HIS A 40 -8.76 -7.26 16.12
C HIS A 40 -8.51 -6.46 17.41
N SER A 41 -9.50 -5.70 17.88
CA SER A 41 -9.44 -4.94 19.15
C SER A 41 -8.25 -3.97 19.24
N VAL A 42 -7.81 -3.42 18.11
CA VAL A 42 -6.78 -2.38 18.07
C VAL A 42 -7.42 -1.04 18.38
N GLN A 43 -6.88 -0.28 19.33
CA GLN A 43 -7.32 1.09 19.53
C GLN A 43 -6.80 1.96 18.39
N LEU A 44 -7.71 2.60 17.66
CA LEU A 44 -7.41 3.49 16.55
C LEU A 44 -7.62 4.95 16.95
N ARG A 45 -6.73 5.81 16.46
CA ARG A 45 -6.94 7.25 16.43
C ARG A 45 -6.62 7.76 15.03
N ALA A 46 -7.61 8.31 14.35
CA ALA A 46 -7.38 8.99 13.08
C ALA A 46 -6.40 10.17 13.28
N LEU A 47 -5.51 10.35 12.32
CA LEU A 47 -4.62 11.49 12.27
C LEU A 47 -5.34 12.65 11.58
N SER A 48 -5.14 13.86 12.10
CA SER A 48 -5.46 15.08 11.33
C SER A 48 -4.54 15.21 10.11
N ASP A 49 -4.91 16.06 9.14
CA ASP A 49 -4.10 16.30 7.94
C ASP A 49 -2.68 16.76 8.29
N VAL A 50 -2.54 17.60 9.33
CA VAL A 50 -1.24 18.08 9.81
C VAL A 50 -0.42 16.93 10.40
N GLU A 51 -0.99 16.11 11.29
CA GLU A 51 -0.30 14.96 11.85
C GLU A 51 0.08 13.93 10.77
N LEU A 52 -0.78 13.73 9.77
CA LEU A 52 -0.52 12.81 8.67
C LEU A 52 0.62 13.30 7.78
N ALA A 53 0.67 14.60 7.49
CA ALA A 53 1.77 15.22 6.76
C ALA A 53 3.10 15.07 7.54
N GLU A 54 3.09 15.32 8.85
CA GLU A 54 4.25 15.14 9.73
C GLU A 54 4.73 13.68 9.78
N VAL A 55 3.81 12.72 9.97
CA VAL A 55 4.13 11.29 9.97
C VAL A 55 4.72 10.86 8.64
N SER A 56 4.12 11.30 7.53
CA SER A 56 4.61 10.99 6.18
C SER A 56 6.00 11.58 5.94
N HIS A 57 6.25 12.82 6.38
CA HIS A 57 7.56 13.45 6.25
C HIS A 57 8.63 12.74 7.07
N ARG A 58 8.34 12.41 8.33
CA ARG A 58 9.28 11.66 9.20
C ARG A 58 9.59 10.28 8.64
N TRP A 59 8.60 9.63 8.03
CA TRP A 59 8.82 8.36 7.33
C TRP A 59 9.80 8.54 6.16
N LEU A 60 9.61 9.57 5.35
CA LEU A 60 10.50 9.88 4.23
C LEU A 60 11.94 10.15 4.68
N GLU A 61 12.12 10.98 5.71
CA GLU A 61 13.44 11.26 6.27
C GLU A 61 14.15 10.00 6.75
N ARG A 62 13.40 9.09 7.37
CA ARG A 62 13.97 7.87 7.95
C ARG A 62 14.28 6.79 6.92
N PHE A 63 13.40 6.60 5.93
CA PHE A 63 13.41 5.42 5.07
C PHE A 63 13.63 5.72 3.59
N ALA A 64 13.64 6.99 3.17
CA ALA A 64 13.85 7.42 1.78
C ALA A 64 14.99 8.45 1.61
N SER A 65 15.90 8.54 2.59
CA SER A 65 16.98 9.53 2.60
C SER A 65 18.02 9.34 1.47
N ARG A 66 18.31 8.09 1.07
CA ARG A 66 19.19 7.79 -0.08
C ARG A 66 18.50 8.13 -1.38
N VAL A 67 17.19 7.86 -1.51
CA VAL A 67 16.39 8.32 -2.65
C VAL A 67 16.50 9.84 -2.76
N LYS A 68 16.26 10.58 -1.67
CA LYS A 68 16.39 12.04 -1.65
C LYS A 68 17.77 12.51 -2.06
N ARG A 69 18.83 11.90 -1.53
CA ARG A 69 20.21 12.29 -1.84
C ARG A 69 20.59 12.03 -3.30
N GLN A 70 20.24 10.86 -3.83
CA GLN A 70 20.64 10.41 -5.17
C GLN A 70 19.75 10.97 -6.27
N LYS A 71 18.43 11.00 -6.06
CA LYS A 71 17.43 11.41 -7.06
C LYS A 71 16.95 12.87 -6.90
N LYS A 72 17.34 13.55 -5.82
CA LYS A 72 16.89 14.91 -5.43
C LYS A 72 15.39 15.05 -5.17
N THR A 73 14.64 13.96 -5.24
CA THR A 73 13.22 13.82 -4.92
C THR A 73 13.01 12.73 -3.86
N TRP A 74 11.89 12.76 -3.14
CA TRP A 74 11.51 11.74 -2.16
C TRP A 74 10.89 10.49 -2.80
N VAL A 75 10.52 10.56 -4.08
CA VAL A 75 9.74 9.54 -4.80
C VAL A 75 10.56 9.04 -5.98
N HIS A 76 10.65 7.72 -6.17
CA HIS A 76 11.30 7.12 -7.34
C HIS A 76 10.24 6.48 -8.24
N CYS A 77 10.28 6.74 -9.55
CA CYS A 77 9.34 6.13 -10.52
C CYS A 77 7.85 6.19 -10.10
N GLY A 78 7.44 7.31 -9.46
CA GLY A 78 6.04 7.55 -9.09
C GLY A 78 5.62 7.08 -7.69
N PHE A 79 6.41 6.27 -6.99
CA PHE A 79 6.06 5.75 -5.66
C PHE A 79 7.20 5.90 -4.64
N LYS A 80 6.86 6.13 -3.36
CA LYS A 80 7.84 6.20 -2.26
C LYS A 80 8.52 4.85 -2.06
N TRP A 81 7.77 3.75 -2.13
CA TRP A 81 8.28 2.40 -1.90
C TRP A 81 9.24 1.87 -2.98
N HIS A 82 9.27 2.48 -4.17
CA HIS A 82 10.25 2.13 -5.20
C HIS A 82 11.70 2.36 -4.77
N GLY A 83 11.96 3.19 -3.75
CA GLY A 83 13.28 3.27 -3.13
C GLY A 83 13.79 1.90 -2.65
N PHE A 84 12.90 1.08 -2.11
CA PHE A 84 13.21 -0.27 -1.63
C PHE A 84 13.31 -1.27 -2.78
N SER A 85 12.31 -1.33 -3.66
CA SER A 85 12.25 -2.38 -4.68
C SER A 85 13.33 -2.25 -5.76
N TYR A 86 13.80 -1.02 -6.02
CA TYR A 86 14.96 -0.75 -6.89
C TYR A 86 16.30 -0.84 -6.15
N GLY A 87 16.31 -1.21 -4.87
CA GLY A 87 17.53 -1.40 -4.06
C GLY A 87 18.28 -0.12 -3.72
N ILE A 88 17.66 1.05 -3.83
CA ILE A 88 18.27 2.33 -3.43
C ILE A 88 18.37 2.38 -1.89
N GLU A 89 17.30 1.94 -1.23
CA GLU A 89 17.19 1.79 0.22
C GLU A 89 17.30 0.31 0.59
N PRO A 90 18.06 -0.05 1.64
CA PRO A 90 18.15 -1.41 2.10
C PRO A 90 16.80 -1.89 2.63
N SER A 91 16.37 -3.07 2.19
CA SER A 91 15.09 -3.67 2.59
C SER A 91 15.09 -5.18 2.38
N LEU A 92 14.16 -5.84 3.06
CA LEU A 92 13.74 -7.21 2.80
C LEU A 92 12.47 -7.20 1.93
N SER A 93 12.23 -8.28 1.18
CA SER A 93 11.02 -8.45 0.38
C SER A 93 10.35 -9.81 0.62
N GLY A 94 9.06 -9.91 0.28
CA GLY A 94 8.32 -11.17 0.29
C GLY A 94 8.25 -11.82 1.68
N ASP A 95 8.44 -13.14 1.75
CA ASP A 95 8.39 -13.89 3.00
C ASP A 95 9.43 -13.43 4.03
N ALA A 96 10.59 -12.93 3.58
CA ALA A 96 11.60 -12.41 4.49
C ALA A 96 11.13 -11.13 5.18
N ALA A 97 10.46 -10.25 4.43
CA ALA A 97 9.83 -9.04 4.98
C ALA A 97 8.75 -9.41 6.00
N GLN A 98 7.84 -10.33 5.66
CA GLN A 98 6.76 -10.77 6.55
C GLN A 98 7.32 -11.36 7.85
N ARG A 99 8.32 -12.24 7.77
CA ARG A 99 8.95 -12.84 8.96
C ARG A 99 9.60 -11.80 9.87
N ALA A 100 10.24 -10.78 9.32
CA ALA A 100 10.81 -9.69 10.13
C ALA A 100 9.71 -8.87 10.80
N TYR A 101 8.71 -8.48 10.03
CA TYR A 101 7.58 -7.68 10.49
C TYR A 101 6.78 -8.34 11.62
N HIS A 102 6.52 -9.65 11.56
CA HIS A 102 5.83 -10.38 12.62
C HIS A 102 6.58 -10.43 13.97
N LYS A 103 7.90 -10.17 13.98
CA LYS A 103 8.69 -10.10 15.22
C LYS A 103 8.60 -8.74 15.91
N THR A 104 8.13 -7.71 15.20
CA THR A 104 8.08 -6.34 15.71
C THR A 104 6.94 -6.14 16.72
N LYS A 105 7.10 -5.19 17.63
CA LYS A 105 6.15 -4.92 18.73
C LYS A 105 5.89 -3.43 18.91
N GLY A 106 4.86 -3.10 19.68
CA GLY A 106 4.49 -1.73 20.03
C GLY A 106 3.54 -1.05 19.04
N SER A 107 3.20 0.19 19.36
CA SER A 107 2.30 1.04 18.58
C SER A 107 2.89 1.39 17.22
N PHE A 108 2.02 1.66 16.26
CA PHE A 108 2.41 1.89 14.87
C PHE A 108 1.45 2.85 14.19
N TYR A 109 1.91 3.50 13.14
CA TYR A 109 1.09 4.25 12.21
C TYR A 109 0.72 3.39 11.01
N ILE A 110 -0.48 3.58 10.48
CA ILE A 110 -0.86 3.16 9.13
C ILE A 110 -1.21 4.39 8.32
N PHE A 111 -0.75 4.50 7.08
CA PHE A 111 -1.15 5.54 6.14
C PHE A 111 -0.99 5.07 4.69
N ASP A 112 -1.67 5.74 3.76
CA ASP A 112 -1.61 5.42 2.33
C ASP A 112 -0.51 6.21 1.58
N GLU A 113 -0.16 5.74 0.37
CA GLU A 113 0.80 6.41 -0.50
C GLU A 113 0.48 7.89 -0.74
N ALA A 114 -0.80 8.22 -0.96
CA ALA A 114 -1.21 9.59 -1.28
C ALA A 114 -1.29 10.51 -0.06
N GLY A 115 -1.19 9.97 1.17
CA GLY A 115 -1.36 10.75 2.39
C GLY A 115 -2.77 11.30 2.54
N THR A 116 -3.78 10.52 2.13
CA THR A 116 -5.20 10.89 2.24
C THR A 116 -5.80 10.47 3.58
N TYR A 117 -5.28 9.40 4.19
CA TYR A 117 -5.70 8.98 5.53
C TYR A 117 -4.55 8.35 6.31
N GLY A 118 -4.67 8.40 7.63
CA GLY A 118 -3.79 7.65 8.50
C GLY A 118 -4.31 7.49 9.92
N TYR A 119 -3.73 6.52 10.61
CA TYR A 119 -4.14 6.12 11.95
C TYR A 119 -2.92 5.89 12.83
N LEU A 120 -2.97 6.38 14.07
CA LEU A 120 -2.16 5.83 15.15
C LEU A 120 -2.89 4.61 15.72
N CYS A 121 -2.22 3.44 15.67
CA CYS A 121 -2.73 2.16 16.11
C CYS A 121 -2.02 1.71 17.39
N LYS A 122 -2.79 1.44 18.43
CA LYS A 122 -2.31 0.94 19.73
C LYS A 122 -2.94 -0.43 20.00
N PRO A 123 -2.28 -1.53 19.62
CA PRO A 123 -2.81 -2.87 19.86
C PRO A 123 -2.68 -3.24 21.34
N LYS A 124 -3.69 -3.91 21.91
CA LYS A 124 -3.66 -4.38 23.32
C LYS A 124 -2.83 -5.65 23.52
N VAL A 125 -2.66 -6.43 22.46
CA VAL A 125 -1.85 -7.66 22.39
C VAL A 125 -0.90 -7.55 21.20
N PRO A 126 0.18 -8.36 21.10
CA PRO A 126 1.02 -8.36 19.90
C PRO A 126 0.18 -8.58 18.64
N PHE A 127 0.13 -7.56 17.78
CA PHE A 127 -0.68 -7.56 16.57
C PHE A 127 0.03 -6.78 15.46
N ARG A 128 0.00 -7.35 14.26
CA ARG A 128 0.55 -6.78 13.05
C ARG A 128 -0.46 -6.99 11.92
N PRO A 129 -1.02 -5.92 11.34
CA PRO A 129 -1.98 -6.09 10.27
C PRO A 129 -1.32 -6.69 9.04
N GLU A 130 -1.97 -7.67 8.44
CA GLU A 130 -1.59 -8.30 7.17
C GLU A 130 -2.52 -7.79 6.06
N LEU A 131 -1.97 -6.97 5.16
CA LEU A 131 -2.75 -6.16 4.22
C LEU A 131 -2.46 -6.49 2.75
N SER A 132 -1.64 -7.50 2.43
CA SER A 132 -1.33 -7.90 1.04
C SER A 132 -2.58 -8.17 0.19
N HIS A 133 -3.66 -8.67 0.82
CA HIS A 133 -4.93 -8.93 0.14
C HIS A 133 -5.62 -7.66 -0.41
N LEU A 134 -5.29 -6.48 0.11
CA LEU A 134 -5.89 -5.22 -0.35
C LEU A 134 -5.34 -4.77 -1.70
N ARG A 135 -4.13 -5.22 -2.08
CA ARG A 135 -3.48 -4.83 -3.35
C ARG A 135 -3.40 -3.31 -3.47
N ALA A 136 -2.90 -2.66 -2.42
CA ALA A 136 -2.84 -1.21 -2.29
C ALA A 136 -1.51 -0.78 -1.67
N ASP A 137 -1.13 0.48 -1.91
CA ASP A 137 0.12 1.05 -1.39
C ASP A 137 -0.08 1.58 0.03
N ILE A 138 0.17 0.71 1.01
CA ILE A 138 -0.11 0.97 2.43
C ILE A 138 1.16 0.81 3.25
N TYR A 139 1.43 1.82 4.06
CA TYR A 139 2.58 1.90 4.94
C TYR A 139 2.17 1.57 6.35
N VAL A 140 2.89 0.64 6.99
CA VAL A 140 2.78 0.35 8.41
C VAL A 140 4.14 0.60 9.05
N THR A 141 4.26 1.61 9.89
CA THR A 141 5.54 1.99 10.51
C THR A 141 5.42 2.07 12.01
N SER A 142 6.45 1.67 12.75
CA SER A 142 6.50 1.91 14.21
C SER A 142 6.26 3.38 14.57
N ALA A 143 5.63 3.63 15.72
CA ALA A 143 5.44 5.00 16.20
C ALA A 143 6.76 5.77 16.46
N SER A 144 7.85 5.03 16.66
CA SER A 144 9.21 5.54 16.81
C SER A 144 10.01 5.61 15.50
N PHE A 145 9.45 5.16 14.36
CA PHE A 145 10.14 5.06 13.07
C PHE A 145 11.42 4.20 13.12
N SER A 146 11.45 3.15 13.95
CA SER A 146 12.52 2.16 13.98
C SER A 146 12.37 1.06 12.94
N TRP A 147 11.16 0.80 12.45
CA TRP A 147 10.89 -0.13 11.34
C TRP A 147 9.68 0.32 10.52
N THR A 148 9.61 -0.11 9.27
CA THR A 148 8.45 0.01 8.39
C THR A 148 8.22 -1.27 7.59
N MET A 149 6.95 -1.60 7.39
CA MET A 149 6.44 -2.57 6.43
C MET A 149 5.63 -1.79 5.38
N VAL A 150 5.79 -2.13 4.10
CA VAL A 150 5.04 -1.54 3.00
C VAL A 150 4.39 -2.64 2.19
N PHE A 151 3.07 -2.63 2.18
CA PHE A 151 2.24 -3.42 1.27
C PHE A 151 2.07 -2.64 -0.02
N THR A 152 2.14 -3.33 -1.16
CA THR A 152 2.10 -2.68 -2.47
C THR A 152 0.95 -3.21 -3.31
N HIS A 153 0.52 -2.41 -4.28
CA HIS A 153 -0.44 -2.90 -5.27
C HIS A 153 0.15 -3.94 -6.23
N GLU A 154 1.49 -4.05 -6.30
CA GLU A 154 2.24 -4.90 -7.22
C GLU A 154 2.72 -6.24 -6.62
N GLU A 155 2.28 -6.60 -5.41
CA GLU A 155 2.57 -7.93 -4.85
C GLU A 155 2.11 -9.07 -5.79
N PRO A 156 2.53 -10.32 -5.64
CA PRO A 156 3.78 -10.71 -5.02
C PRO A 156 5.02 -10.30 -5.84
N HIS A 157 4.88 -9.58 -6.97
CA HIS A 157 6.00 -9.26 -7.86
C HIS A 157 6.93 -8.21 -7.26
N GLN A 158 6.38 -7.17 -6.61
CA GLN A 158 7.16 -6.16 -5.90
C GLN A 158 6.63 -5.94 -4.49
N GLY A 159 7.02 -6.79 -3.55
CA GLY A 159 6.70 -6.65 -2.13
C GLY A 159 6.07 -7.90 -1.51
N PRO A 160 5.59 -7.81 -0.26
CA PRO A 160 5.67 -6.62 0.59
C PRO A 160 7.14 -6.34 0.99
N LEU A 161 7.42 -5.13 1.46
CA LEU A 161 8.78 -4.63 1.73
C LEU A 161 8.95 -4.28 3.20
N TYR A 162 10.07 -4.66 3.81
CA TYR A 162 10.38 -4.32 5.20
C TYR A 162 11.75 -3.64 5.31
N ALA A 163 11.83 -2.58 6.11
CA ALA A 163 13.08 -1.88 6.42
C ALA A 163 13.14 -1.48 7.90
N GLU A 164 14.36 -1.39 8.44
CA GLU A 164 14.68 -0.98 9.81
C GLU A 164 15.98 -0.19 9.90
#